data_AF-A0AAW2PFB5-F1
#
_entry.id   AF-A0AAW2PFB5-F1
#
_cell.length_a   1.000
_cell.length_b   1.000
_cell.length_c   1.000
_cell.angle_alpha   90.00
_cell.angle_beta   90.00
_cell.angle_gamma   90.00
#
_symmetry.space_group_name_H-M   'P 1'
#
loop_
_entity.id
_entity.type
_entity.pdbx_description
1 polymer ?
#
loop_
_entity_poly.entity_id
_entity_poly.type
_entity_poly.pdbx_seq_one_letter_code
_entity_poly.pdbx_strand_id
1 'polypeptide(L)'
;MEEKWIKHYSSGHEILLVGEGDFSFAACLATAFGSASNMVATSLDSPEMLRIKHPSAARNLQLLEEKGCTVIHNVDAHYMCLHHLLSHRKFDRIVFNFPHAGFSIFSEHNDCQISCHRDVVRGFLKNAHEMVKEEGEQKIVIKVPMGSEKAKSKAMKIAVAMEEILFADIVSVQEVKARNQNRSQAPAVPATPCDLSHGGRPFGTSSRFMIWVLLIAL
;
A
#
# COMPACT_ATOMS: atom_id res chain seq x y z
N MET A 1 4.18 4.89 25.92
CA MET A 1 4.92 5.73 24.96
C MET A 1 3.91 6.54 24.18
N GLU A 2 4.25 7.78 23.82
CA GLU A 2 3.44 8.62 22.95
C GLU A 2 3.46 8.08 21.51
N GLU A 3 2.34 8.20 20.79
CA GLU A 3 2.19 7.74 19.41
C GLU A 3 3.01 8.62 18.46
N LYS A 4 3.81 8.01 17.59
CA LYS A 4 4.64 8.72 16.62
C LYS A 4 4.02 8.61 15.23
N TRP A 5 3.99 9.74 14.52
CA TRP A 5 3.45 9.85 13.17
C TRP A 5 4.55 10.22 12.17
N ILE A 6 4.62 9.48 11.06
CA ILE A 6 5.53 9.74 9.94
C ILE A 6 4.69 9.75 8.67
N LYS A 7 4.37 10.95 8.17
CA LYS A 7 3.46 11.16 7.04
C LYS A 7 2.11 10.47 7.27
N HIS A 8 1.90 9.29 6.67
CA HIS A 8 0.65 8.50 6.72
C HIS A 8 0.75 7.25 7.60
N TYR A 9 1.89 7.07 8.28
CA TYR A 9 2.14 5.91 9.13
C TYR A 9 2.15 6.36 10.59
N SER A 10 1.37 5.67 11.42
CA SER A 10 1.42 5.77 12.87
C SER A 10 2.19 4.59 13.45
N SER A 11 2.91 4.80 14.55
CA SER A 11 3.52 3.74 15.35
C SER A 11 2.50 2.78 15.99
N GLY A 12 1.20 3.09 15.97
CA GLY A 12 0.12 2.23 16.43
C GLY A 12 -0.52 1.36 15.34
N HIS A 13 -0.18 1.56 14.06
CA HIS A 13 -0.74 0.79 12.96
C HIS A 13 -0.16 -0.64 12.89
N GLU A 14 -0.98 -1.63 12.55
CA GLU A 14 -0.49 -2.92 12.04
C GLU A 14 -0.04 -2.73 10.59
N ILE A 15 1.26 -2.90 10.33
CA ILE A 15 1.86 -2.60 9.02
C ILE A 15 2.44 -3.86 8.39
N LEU A 16 2.02 -4.17 7.16
CA LEU A 16 2.64 -5.17 6.29
C LEU A 16 3.48 -4.49 5.21
N LEU A 17 4.76 -4.84 5.13
CA LEU A 17 5.70 -4.41 4.11
C LEU A 17 5.98 -5.59 3.17
N VAL A 18 5.63 -5.42 1.90
CA VAL A 18 5.65 -6.48 0.88
C VAL A 18 6.82 -6.29 -0.07
N GLY A 19 7.56 -7.38 -0.31
CA GLY A 19 8.62 -7.43 -1.31
C GLY A 19 9.84 -6.56 -0.95
N GLU A 20 10.20 -6.50 0.33
CA GLU A 20 11.45 -5.87 0.75
C GLU A 20 12.63 -6.60 0.07
N GLY A 21 13.45 -5.83 -0.64
CA GLY A 21 14.72 -6.30 -1.19
C GLY A 21 15.75 -6.43 -0.08
N ASP A 22 16.36 -5.32 0.31
CA ASP A 22 17.38 -5.29 1.37
C ASP A 22 16.85 -4.91 2.76
N PHE A 23 15.52 -4.86 2.94
CA PHE A 23 14.83 -4.50 4.19
C PHE A 23 15.11 -3.08 4.71
N SER A 24 15.71 -2.21 3.90
CA SER A 24 16.09 -0.86 4.33
C SER A 24 14.90 0.04 4.66
N PHE A 25 13.78 -0.11 3.94
CA PHE A 25 12.58 0.68 4.20
C PHE A 25 11.94 0.28 5.53
N ALA A 26 11.79 -1.03 5.75
CA ALA A 26 11.33 -1.57 7.02
C ALA A 26 12.22 -1.11 8.20
N ALA A 27 13.55 -1.23 8.05
CA ALA A 27 14.52 -0.83 9.07
C ALA A 27 14.45 0.66 9.41
N CYS A 28 14.27 1.52 8.38
CA CYS A 28 14.11 2.96 8.56
C CYS A 28 12.82 3.28 9.34
N LEU A 29 11.69 2.66 8.98
CA LEU A 29 10.41 2.87 9.65
C LEU A 29 10.44 2.39 11.10
N ALA A 30 11.00 1.20 11.35
CA ALA A 30 11.22 0.63 12.67
C ALA A 30 12.08 1.54 13.56
N THR A 31 13.15 2.13 13.00
CA THR A 31 14.02 3.05 13.72
C THR A 31 13.28 4.31 14.13
N ALA A 32 12.52 4.90 13.19
CA ALA A 32 11.82 6.15 13.43
C ALA A 32 10.68 6.00 14.46
N PHE A 33 9.97 4.87 14.44
CA PHE A 33 9.01 4.53 15.50
C PHE A 33 9.70 4.12 16.81
N GLY A 34 10.88 3.53 16.73
CA GLY A 34 11.65 3.05 17.88
C GLY A 34 11.28 1.63 18.31
N SER A 35 10.20 1.07 17.77
CA SER A 35 9.73 -0.31 17.87
C SER A 35 9.12 -0.74 16.53
N ALA A 36 9.06 -2.05 16.29
CA ALA A 36 8.46 -2.66 15.11
C ALA A 36 7.61 -3.90 15.45
N SER A 37 7.16 -4.04 16.70
CA SER A 37 6.35 -5.19 17.17
C SER A 37 5.05 -5.42 16.40
N ASN A 38 4.50 -4.36 15.82
CA ASN A 38 3.30 -4.30 14.98
C ASN A 38 3.60 -4.29 13.47
N MET A 39 4.85 -4.55 13.09
CA MET A 39 5.28 -4.58 11.70
C MET A 39 5.60 -6.01 11.27
N VAL A 40 5.24 -6.31 10.02
CA VAL A 40 5.64 -7.52 9.31
C VAL A 40 6.36 -7.10 8.03
N ALA A 41 7.61 -7.51 7.87
CA ALA A 41 8.39 -7.27 6.67
C ALA A 41 8.59 -8.57 5.90
N THR A 42 8.30 -8.55 4.60
CA THR A 42 8.33 -9.77 3.78
C THR A 42 9.21 -9.62 2.56
N SER A 43 9.87 -10.71 2.14
CA SER A 43 10.61 -10.78 0.87
C SER A 43 10.12 -11.95 0.01
N LEU A 44 10.22 -11.78 -1.31
CA LEU A 44 10.03 -12.89 -2.24
C LEU A 44 11.21 -13.86 -2.21
N ASP A 45 12.43 -13.33 -2.07
CA ASP A 45 13.65 -14.14 -2.02
C ASP A 45 13.74 -14.96 -0.73
N SER A 46 14.29 -16.17 -0.85
CA SER A 46 14.68 -17.00 0.29
C SER A 46 15.83 -16.34 1.06
N PRO A 47 16.09 -16.72 2.33
CA PRO A 47 17.24 -16.21 3.09
C PRO A 47 18.57 -16.36 2.35
N GLU A 48 18.77 -17.47 1.65
CA GLU A 48 19.98 -17.75 0.88
C GLU A 48 20.10 -16.82 -0.33
N MET A 49 19.03 -16.68 -1.12
CA MET A 49 19.00 -15.79 -2.28
C MET A 49 19.16 -14.33 -1.89
N LEU A 50 18.55 -13.93 -0.78
CA LEU A 50 18.65 -12.60 -0.21
C LEU A 50 20.11 -12.26 0.13
N ARG A 51 20.85 -13.19 0.75
CA ARG A 51 22.28 -12.98 1.07
C ARG A 51 23.15 -12.80 -0.18
N ILE A 52 22.80 -13.44 -1.28
CA ILE A 52 23.53 -13.33 -2.56
C ILE A 52 23.20 -12.00 -3.25
N LYS A 53 21.91 -11.67 -3.37
CA LYS A 53 21.43 -10.49 -4.11
C LYS A 53 21.62 -9.18 -3.34
N HIS A 54 21.46 -9.23 -2.03
CA HIS A 54 21.49 -8.07 -1.13
C HIS A 54 22.40 -8.33 0.07
N PRO A 55 23.73 -8.39 -0.10
CA PRO A 55 24.67 -8.59 1.02
C PRO A 55 24.52 -7.55 2.14
N SER A 56 24.06 -6.34 1.81
CA SER A 56 23.77 -5.27 2.77
C SER A 56 22.54 -5.53 3.66
N ALA A 57 21.66 -6.47 3.30
CA ALA A 57 20.42 -6.74 4.03
C ALA A 57 20.67 -7.24 5.45
N ALA A 58 21.80 -7.88 5.71
CA ALA A 58 22.13 -8.47 7.02
C ALA A 58 22.02 -7.45 8.17
N ARG A 59 22.53 -6.23 7.97
CA ARG A 59 22.44 -5.17 8.99
C ARG A 59 21.00 -4.72 9.24
N ASN A 60 20.20 -4.63 8.18
CA ASN A 60 18.80 -4.20 8.28
C ASN A 60 17.95 -5.28 8.97
N LEU A 61 18.17 -6.56 8.62
CA LEU A 61 17.51 -7.70 9.27
C LEU A 61 17.80 -7.76 10.77
N GLN A 62 19.08 -7.61 11.15
CA GLN A 62 19.46 -7.57 12.55
C GLN A 62 18.74 -6.43 13.29
N LEU A 63 18.71 -5.22 12.72
CA LEU A 63 18.00 -4.09 13.32
C LEU A 63 16.50 -4.37 13.47
N LEU A 64 15.88 -5.02 12.48
CA LEU A 64 14.46 -5.37 12.52
C LEU A 64 14.16 -6.38 13.63
N GLU A 65 15.00 -7.41 13.77
CA GLU A 65 14.91 -8.39 14.87
C GLU A 65 15.03 -7.70 16.23
N GLU A 66 16.03 -6.83 16.41
CA GLU A 66 16.24 -6.05 17.64
C GLU A 66 15.05 -5.12 17.95
N LYS A 67 14.33 -4.66 16.93
CA LYS A 67 13.11 -3.83 17.06
C LYS A 67 11.82 -4.64 17.22
N GLY A 68 11.90 -5.97 17.17
CA GLY A 68 10.75 -6.87 17.33
C GLY A 68 9.89 -7.01 16.07
N CYS A 69 10.40 -6.65 14.90
CA CYS A 69 9.69 -6.84 13.63
C CYS A 69 9.57 -8.34 13.30
N THR A 70 8.42 -8.75 12.78
CA THR A 70 8.29 -10.09 12.20
C THR A 70 8.81 -10.10 10.78
N VAL A 71 9.84 -10.90 10.47
CA VAL A 71 10.37 -11.07 9.11
C VAL A 71 9.90 -12.40 8.52
N ILE A 72 9.38 -12.39 7.30
CA ILE A 72 8.91 -13.60 6.59
C ILE A 72 9.48 -13.63 5.17
N HIS A 73 10.13 -14.72 4.79
CA HIS A 73 10.69 -14.91 3.45
C HIS A 73 9.79 -15.78 2.58
N ASN A 74 10.05 -15.81 1.28
CA ASN A 74 9.27 -16.57 0.28
C ASN A 74 7.79 -16.17 0.20
N VAL A 75 7.48 -14.87 0.36
CA VAL A 75 6.13 -14.34 0.22
C VAL A 75 5.94 -13.73 -1.16
N ASP A 76 5.10 -14.36 -1.99
CA ASP A 76 4.66 -13.80 -3.28
C ASP A 76 3.43 -12.90 -3.08
N ALA A 77 3.51 -11.67 -3.60
CA ALA A 77 2.42 -10.71 -3.54
C ALA A 77 1.12 -11.19 -4.23
N HIS A 78 1.20 -12.15 -5.17
CA HIS A 78 0.02 -12.74 -5.82
C HIS A 78 -0.75 -13.73 -4.95
N TYR A 79 -0.13 -14.22 -3.86
CA TYR A 79 -0.70 -15.27 -3.02
C TYR A 79 -0.56 -14.98 -1.52
N MET A 80 -0.15 -13.76 -1.16
CA MET A 80 0.17 -13.41 0.23
C MET A 80 -1.03 -13.53 1.19
N CYS A 81 -2.27 -13.38 0.72
CA CYS A 81 -3.45 -13.59 1.57
C CYS A 81 -3.68 -15.06 1.93
N LEU A 82 -3.06 -15.98 1.20
CA LEU A 82 -3.11 -17.42 1.44
C LEU A 82 -1.91 -17.91 2.25
N HIS A 83 -0.89 -17.07 2.46
CA HIS A 83 0.31 -17.47 3.18
C HIS A 83 -0.04 -17.77 4.64
N HIS A 84 0.31 -18.96 5.15
CA HIS A 84 -0.16 -19.46 6.45
C HIS A 84 0.17 -18.56 7.66
N LEU A 85 1.26 -17.79 7.60
CA LEU A 85 1.62 -16.80 8.64
C LEU A 85 0.87 -15.46 8.53
N LEU A 86 0.19 -15.21 7.42
CA LEU A 86 -0.46 -13.94 7.09
C LEU A 86 -1.98 -14.07 6.94
N SER A 87 -2.50 -15.24 6.57
CA SER A 87 -3.90 -15.49 6.18
C SER A 87 -4.95 -15.13 7.23
N HIS A 88 -4.54 -15.04 8.50
CA HIS A 88 -5.43 -14.71 9.61
C HIS A 88 -5.22 -13.29 10.15
N ARG A 89 -4.36 -12.48 9.50
CA ARG A 89 -4.05 -11.12 9.93
C ARG A 89 -4.73 -10.09 9.04
N LYS A 90 -5.10 -8.98 9.65
CA LYS A 90 -5.56 -7.78 8.96
C LYS A 90 -4.68 -6.60 9.33
N PHE A 91 -4.39 -5.73 8.37
CA PHE A 91 -3.43 -4.64 8.53
C PHE A 91 -4.10 -3.27 8.34
N ASP A 92 -3.63 -2.28 9.08
CA ASP A 92 -4.02 -0.88 8.88
C ASP A 92 -3.29 -0.32 7.66
N ARG A 93 -2.07 -0.78 7.38
CA ARG A 93 -1.28 -0.33 6.23
C ARG A 93 -0.63 -1.53 5.54
N ILE A 94 -0.84 -1.68 4.25
CA ILE A 94 -0.12 -2.66 3.41
C ILE A 94 0.68 -1.90 2.37
N VAL A 95 2.00 -2.04 2.38
CA VAL A 95 2.91 -1.24 1.55
C VAL A 95 3.70 -2.15 0.62
N PHE A 96 3.65 -1.87 -0.68
CA PHE A 96 4.55 -2.48 -1.66
C PHE A 96 5.41 -1.39 -2.31
N ASN A 97 6.69 -1.37 -1.92
CA ASN A 97 7.64 -0.36 -2.39
C ASN A 97 8.37 -0.87 -3.63
N PHE A 98 8.18 -0.19 -4.76
CA PHE A 98 8.84 -0.44 -6.03
C PHE A 98 8.63 -1.86 -6.60
N PRO A 99 7.36 -2.28 -6.82
CA PRO A 99 7.05 -3.61 -7.35
C PRO A 99 7.77 -3.85 -8.68
N HIS A 100 8.53 -4.94 -8.74
CA HIS A 100 9.30 -5.34 -9.92
C HIS A 100 9.02 -6.80 -10.26
N ALA A 101 8.77 -7.10 -11.54
CA ALA A 101 8.49 -8.45 -12.03
C ALA A 101 9.74 -9.32 -12.21
N GLY A 102 10.84 -8.98 -11.52
CA GLY A 102 12.18 -9.51 -11.80
C GLY A 102 12.78 -9.00 -13.12
N PHE A 103 14.08 -9.24 -13.29
CA PHE A 103 14.80 -8.90 -14.51
C PHE A 103 14.52 -9.97 -15.56
N SER A 104 13.92 -9.60 -16.70
CA SER A 104 13.76 -10.51 -17.83
C SER A 104 14.84 -10.29 -18.89
N ILE A 105 14.96 -11.24 -19.81
CA ILE A 105 15.86 -11.17 -20.97
C ILE A 105 15.47 -9.97 -21.88
N PHE A 106 14.24 -9.47 -21.75
CA PHE A 106 13.73 -8.36 -22.54
C PHE A 106 14.02 -7.02 -21.86
N SER A 107 14.31 -6.01 -22.68
CA SER A 107 14.43 -4.63 -22.21
C SER A 107 13.20 -4.22 -21.40
N GLU A 108 13.42 -3.42 -20.34
CA GLU A 108 12.36 -2.85 -19.50
C GLU A 108 11.29 -2.03 -20.25
N HIS A 109 11.54 -1.70 -21.52
CA HIS A 109 10.63 -0.97 -22.40
C HIS A 109 9.79 -1.88 -23.31
N ASN A 110 9.98 -3.19 -23.23
CA ASN A 110 9.17 -4.15 -23.97
C ASN A 110 7.76 -4.22 -23.35
N ASP A 111 6.71 -4.20 -24.18
CA ASP A 111 5.33 -4.26 -23.72
C ASP A 111 5.03 -5.52 -22.90
N CYS A 112 5.69 -6.65 -23.18
CA CYS A 112 5.61 -7.86 -22.37
C CYS A 112 6.13 -7.62 -20.95
N GLN A 113 7.26 -6.92 -20.79
CA GLN A 113 7.81 -6.60 -19.47
C GLN A 113 6.90 -5.62 -18.71
N ILE A 114 6.31 -4.65 -19.41
CA ILE A 114 5.30 -3.75 -18.85
C ILE A 114 4.08 -4.57 -18.37
N SER A 115 3.61 -5.53 -19.16
CA SER A 115 2.52 -6.43 -18.77
C SER A 115 2.87 -7.19 -17.49
N CYS A 116 4.06 -7.79 -17.40
CA CYS A 116 4.50 -8.48 -16.19
C CYS A 116 4.51 -7.56 -14.96
N HIS A 117 4.96 -6.30 -15.10
CA HIS A 117 4.89 -5.33 -14.01
C HIS A 117 3.45 -4.99 -13.60
N ARG A 118 2.53 -4.88 -14.56
CA ARG A 118 1.09 -4.68 -14.29
C ARG A 118 0.50 -5.86 -13.54
N ASP A 119 0.86 -7.09 -13.93
CA ASP A 119 0.36 -8.31 -13.30
C ASP A 119 0.80 -8.40 -11.84
N VAL A 120 2.05 -8.06 -11.52
CA VAL A 120 2.55 -7.97 -10.13
C VAL A 120 1.73 -6.99 -9.29
N VAL A 121 1.48 -5.79 -9.82
CA VAL A 121 0.69 -4.76 -9.12
C VAL A 121 -0.75 -5.22 -8.94
N ARG A 122 -1.35 -5.84 -9.96
CA ARG A 122 -2.71 -6.38 -9.90
C ARG A 122 -2.85 -7.50 -8.88
N GLY A 123 -1.91 -8.46 -8.89
CA GLY A 123 -1.85 -9.55 -7.94
C GLY A 123 -1.77 -9.03 -6.51
N PHE A 124 -0.87 -8.08 -6.26
CA PHE A 124 -0.73 -7.42 -4.97
C PHE A 124 -2.03 -6.75 -4.52
N LEU A 125 -2.62 -5.87 -5.33
CA LEU A 125 -3.83 -5.12 -4.95
C LEU A 125 -4.99 -6.05 -4.57
N LYS A 126 -5.19 -7.11 -5.37
CA LYS A 126 -6.23 -8.11 -5.09
C LYS A 126 -5.99 -8.81 -3.74
N ASN A 127 -4.75 -9.21 -3.47
CA ASN A 127 -4.44 -9.91 -2.21
C ASN A 127 -4.45 -8.98 -1.00
N ALA A 128 -3.97 -7.74 -1.18
CA ALA A 128 -3.94 -6.72 -0.15
C ALA A 128 -5.37 -6.30 0.26
N HIS A 129 -6.31 -6.27 -0.69
CA HIS A 129 -7.73 -6.05 -0.41
C HIS A 129 -8.29 -7.07 0.60
N GLU A 130 -7.94 -8.35 0.43
CA GLU A 130 -8.35 -9.41 1.36
C GLU A 130 -7.66 -9.34 2.72
N MET A 131 -6.69 -8.44 2.92
CA MET A 131 -5.86 -8.37 4.13
C MET A 131 -5.92 -7.01 4.83
N VAL A 132 -6.59 -6.02 4.25
CA VAL A 132 -6.71 -4.68 4.85
C VAL A 132 -7.89 -4.64 5.82
N LYS A 133 -7.74 -3.89 6.93
CA LYS A 133 -8.84 -3.59 7.87
C LYS A 133 -9.83 -2.60 7.25
N GLU A 134 -11.03 -2.48 7.81
CA GLU A 134 -12.12 -1.63 7.28
C GLU A 134 -11.71 -0.17 6.98
N GLU A 135 -10.89 0.44 7.85
CA GLU A 135 -10.34 1.80 7.70
C GLU A 135 -8.84 1.80 7.31
N GLY A 136 -8.34 0.65 6.85
CA GLY A 136 -6.96 0.48 6.45
C GLY A 136 -6.70 1.00 5.04
N GLU A 137 -5.43 1.21 4.74
CA GLU A 137 -4.98 1.73 3.45
C GLU A 137 -3.98 0.79 2.79
N GLN A 138 -4.07 0.70 1.46
CA GLN A 138 -3.08 0.03 0.64
C GLN A 138 -2.22 1.08 -0.06
N LYS A 139 -0.91 0.87 -0.08
CA LYS A 139 0.01 1.84 -0.64
C LYS A 139 1.01 1.18 -1.55
N ILE A 140 1.10 1.71 -2.77
CA ILE A 140 2.11 1.32 -3.74
C ILE A 140 2.99 2.54 -3.98
N VAL A 141 4.30 2.35 -3.84
CA VAL A 141 5.27 3.39 -4.19
C VAL A 141 5.97 2.93 -5.46
N ILE A 142 5.97 3.75 -6.50
CA ILE A 142 6.59 3.40 -7.79
C ILE A 142 7.79 4.33 -8.01
N LYS A 143 8.94 3.74 -8.35
CA LYS A 143 10.18 4.49 -8.58
C LYS A 143 10.17 5.03 -10.00
N VAL A 144 10.46 6.31 -10.16
CA VAL A 144 10.64 6.92 -11.49
C VAL A 144 12.04 7.56 -11.55
N PRO A 145 12.97 7.03 -12.34
CA PRO A 145 14.24 7.70 -12.63
C PRO A 145 14.00 9.12 -13.17
N MET A 146 14.68 10.13 -12.61
CA MET A 146 14.65 11.50 -13.11
C MET A 146 15.21 11.58 -14.54
N GLY A 147 14.60 12.44 -15.37
CA GLY A 147 15.07 12.71 -16.74
C GLY A 147 14.71 11.66 -17.80
N SER A 148 14.09 10.53 -17.43
CA SER A 148 13.62 9.54 -18.40
C SER A 148 12.13 9.66 -18.66
N GLU A 149 11.77 10.32 -19.77
CA GLU A 149 10.38 10.40 -20.22
C GLU A 149 9.77 9.01 -20.48
N LYS A 150 10.63 8.06 -20.88
CA LYS A 150 10.28 6.63 -21.00
C LYS A 150 9.91 6.01 -19.65
N ALA A 151 10.64 6.33 -18.58
CA ALA A 151 10.36 5.79 -17.26
C ALA A 151 9.11 6.43 -16.61
N LYS A 152 8.84 7.71 -16.88
CA LYS A 152 7.57 8.35 -16.52
C LYS A 152 6.39 7.68 -17.24
N SER A 153 6.50 7.48 -18.56
CA SER A 153 5.48 6.77 -19.34
C SER A 153 5.26 5.33 -18.82
N LYS A 154 6.32 4.62 -18.43
CA LYS A 154 6.24 3.29 -17.80
C LYS A 154 5.46 3.33 -16.48
N ALA A 155 5.81 4.24 -15.57
CA ALA A 155 5.11 4.37 -14.30
C ALA A 155 3.64 4.75 -14.48
N MET A 156 3.35 5.61 -15.47
CA MET A 156 1.98 5.97 -15.86
C MET A 156 1.21 4.73 -16.39
N LYS A 157 1.80 3.91 -17.26
CA LYS A 157 1.18 2.68 -17.78
C LYS A 157 0.91 1.63 -16.69
N ILE A 158 1.82 1.51 -15.71
CA ILE A 158 1.62 0.64 -14.54
C ILE A 158 0.49 1.20 -13.65
N ALA A 159 0.45 2.52 -13.45
CA ALA A 159 -0.63 3.18 -12.70
C ALA A 159 -2.00 3.06 -13.40
N VAL A 160 -2.06 3.12 -14.74
CA VAL A 160 -3.30 2.92 -15.51
C VAL A 160 -3.87 1.51 -15.32
N ALA A 161 -3.02 0.49 -15.08
CA ALA A 161 -3.49 -0.84 -14.70
C ALA A 161 -4.32 -0.85 -13.41
N MET A 162 -4.13 0.16 -12.55
CA MET A 162 -4.84 0.31 -11.29
C MET A 162 -6.22 0.96 -11.51
N GLU A 163 -6.39 1.79 -12.55
CA GLU A 163 -7.70 2.32 -12.95
C GLU A 163 -8.63 1.23 -13.52
N GLU A 164 -8.09 0.25 -14.22
CA GLU A 164 -8.86 -0.93 -14.66
C GLU A 164 -9.30 -1.82 -13.48
N ILE A 165 -8.56 -1.82 -12.36
CA ILE A 165 -8.94 -2.54 -11.13
C ILE A 165 -10.01 -1.78 -10.35
N LEU A 166 -9.96 -0.43 -10.34
CA LEU A 166 -10.98 0.44 -9.75
C LEU A 166 -12.35 0.31 -10.42
N PHE A 167 -12.44 -0.22 -11.64
CA PHE A 167 -13.71 -0.43 -12.34
C PHE A 167 -14.47 -1.69 -11.92
N ALA A 168 -13.79 -2.69 -11.34
CA ALA A 168 -14.44 -3.93 -10.91
C ALA A 168 -15.09 -3.82 -9.52
N ASP A 169 -14.60 -2.90 -8.67
CA ASP A 169 -15.02 -2.78 -7.26
C ASP A 169 -15.59 -1.40 -6.88
N ILE A 170 -15.90 -0.52 -7.84
CA ILE A 170 -16.57 0.77 -7.55
C ILE A 170 -17.91 0.88 -8.29
N VAL A 171 -19.00 0.53 -7.59
CA VAL A 171 -20.24 1.29 -7.74
C VAL A 171 -20.14 2.48 -6.79
N SER A 172 -20.35 3.68 -7.34
CA SER A 172 -20.43 5.00 -6.68
C SER A 172 -19.14 5.82 -6.44
N VAL A 173 -18.50 6.27 -7.52
CA VAL A 173 -17.84 7.60 -7.54
C VAL A 173 -18.11 8.31 -8.86
N GLN A 174 -19.34 8.78 -9.05
CA GLN A 174 -19.58 9.98 -9.84
C GLN A 174 -20.44 10.91 -8.99
N GLU A 175 -19.82 11.93 -8.39
CA GLU A 175 -20.40 13.25 -8.07
C GLU A 175 -19.55 13.99 -7.00
N VAL A 176 -18.33 14.43 -7.34
CA VAL A 176 -17.61 15.44 -6.53
C VAL A 176 -17.02 16.57 -7.39
N LYS A 177 -17.68 16.94 -8.49
CA LYS A 177 -17.28 18.14 -9.28
C LYS A 177 -18.38 19.16 -9.56
N ALA A 178 -19.47 19.16 -8.78
CA ALA A 178 -20.57 20.12 -9.01
C ALA A 178 -21.13 20.84 -7.76
N ARG A 179 -20.40 20.93 -6.63
CA ARG A 179 -20.88 21.69 -5.44
C ARG A 179 -20.00 22.84 -4.93
N ASN A 180 -18.80 23.04 -5.48
CA ASN A 180 -17.91 24.13 -5.04
C ASN A 180 -17.93 25.39 -5.94
N GLN A 181 -19.06 25.68 -6.61
CA GLN A 181 -19.25 26.97 -7.28
C GLN A 181 -20.52 27.74 -6.86
N ASN A 182 -21.33 27.27 -5.90
CA ASN A 182 -22.56 27.97 -5.51
C ASN A 182 -22.77 28.08 -3.99
N ARG A 183 -21.74 28.49 -3.23
CA ARG A 183 -21.91 28.84 -1.81
C ARG A 183 -21.36 30.22 -1.44
N SER A 184 -21.56 31.18 -2.33
CA SER A 184 -21.48 32.60 -2.02
C SER A 184 -22.83 33.25 -2.30
N GLN A 185 -23.86 32.87 -1.52
CA GLN A 185 -25.09 33.62 -1.20
C GLN A 185 -26.17 32.66 -0.68
N ALA A 186 -26.42 32.64 0.64
CA ALA A 186 -27.75 32.44 1.23
C ALA A 186 -27.67 32.54 2.78
N PRO A 187 -28.73 33.05 3.46
CA PRO A 187 -28.63 33.69 4.77
C PRO A 187 -28.83 32.74 5.96
N ALA A 188 -28.43 33.21 7.14
CA ALA A 188 -28.55 32.51 8.42
C ALA A 188 -30.00 32.46 8.94
N VAL A 189 -30.42 31.29 9.45
CA VAL A 189 -31.71 31.09 10.16
C VAL A 189 -31.48 30.16 11.37
N PRO A 190 -32.12 30.41 12.54
CA PRO A 190 -31.60 29.97 13.84
C PRO A 190 -32.15 28.63 14.34
N ALA A 191 -31.51 28.14 15.41
CA ALA A 191 -31.72 26.82 16.01
C ALA A 191 -33.07 26.65 16.73
N THR A 192 -33.65 25.45 16.64
CA THR A 192 -34.71 24.94 17.53
C THR A 192 -34.43 23.48 17.93
N PRO A 193 -34.89 23.01 19.12
CA PRO A 193 -34.35 21.80 19.76
C PRO A 193 -35.29 20.57 19.70
N CYS A 194 -34.63 19.40 19.76
CA CYS A 194 -35.11 18.04 20.12
C CYS A 194 -36.38 17.49 19.47
N ASP A 195 -36.23 16.35 18.76
CA ASP A 195 -37.16 15.24 18.97
C ASP A 195 -36.52 13.86 18.70
N LEU A 196 -36.81 12.90 19.57
CA LEU A 196 -36.40 11.50 19.53
C LEU A 196 -37.53 10.69 18.90
N SER A 197 -37.33 10.12 17.70
CA SER A 197 -38.05 8.90 17.32
C SER A 197 -37.40 8.12 16.17
N HIS A 198 -37.24 6.83 16.46
CA HIS A 198 -37.13 5.65 15.61
C HIS A 198 -37.24 5.83 14.09
N GLY A 199 -36.15 5.51 13.40
CA GLY A 199 -36.13 5.18 11.97
C GLY A 199 -34.91 4.33 11.67
N GLY A 200 -35.13 3.05 11.39
CA GLY A 200 -34.07 2.12 10.98
C GLY A 200 -33.33 2.65 9.75
N ARG A 201 -31.99 2.70 9.83
CA ARG A 201 -31.16 2.98 8.65
C ARG A 201 -30.85 1.68 7.94
N PRO A 202 -30.86 1.66 6.60
CA PRO A 202 -30.45 0.49 5.84
C PRO A 202 -28.95 0.26 6.04
N PHE A 203 -28.58 -1.02 6.14
CA PHE A 203 -27.21 -1.51 6.05
C PHE A 203 -26.58 -0.99 4.74
N GLY A 204 -25.44 -0.32 4.87
CA GLY A 204 -24.63 0.15 3.76
C GLY A 204 -23.20 0.36 4.24
N THR A 205 -22.48 -0.74 4.49
CA THR A 205 -21.04 -0.72 4.76
C THR A 205 -20.31 -0.56 3.42
N SER A 206 -20.15 0.67 2.98
CA SER A 206 -19.23 1.02 1.89
C SER A 206 -17.88 1.34 2.51
N SER A 207 -17.06 0.33 2.81
CA SER A 207 -15.69 0.53 3.28
C SER A 207 -14.88 1.23 2.17
N ARG A 208 -14.47 2.48 2.42
CA ARG A 208 -13.71 3.28 1.45
C ARG A 208 -12.23 2.99 1.61
N PHE A 209 -11.70 2.03 0.85
CA PHE A 209 -10.27 1.80 0.80
C PHE A 209 -9.57 2.87 -0.03
N MET A 210 -8.50 3.45 0.51
CA MET A 210 -7.68 4.45 -0.18
C MET A 210 -6.40 3.80 -0.73
N ILE A 211 -6.20 3.92 -2.04
CA ILE A 211 -4.99 3.47 -2.73
C ILE A 211 -4.09 4.67 -2.99
N TRP A 212 -2.88 4.64 -2.46
CA TRP A 212 -1.88 5.68 -2.69
C TRP A 212 -0.84 5.22 -3.71
N VAL A 213 -0.67 6.00 -4.79
CA VAL A 213 0.45 5.87 -5.73
C VAL A 213 1.37 7.06 -5.57
N LEU A 214 2.58 6.82 -5.08
CA LEU A 214 3.60 7.87 -4.99
C LEU A 214 4.69 7.62 -6.03
N LEU A 215 4.83 8.55 -6.98
CA LEU A 215 5.95 8.60 -7.91
C LEU A 215 7.10 9.36 -7.24
N ILE A 216 8.18 8.66 -6.89
CA ILE A 216 9.37 9.29 -6.32
C ILE A 216 10.41 9.47 -7.43
N ALA A 217 10.81 10.73 -7.62
CA ALA A 217 11.92 11.15 -8.46
C ALA A 217 13.17 11.27 -7.57
N LEU A 218 14.24 10.50 -7.85
CA LEU A 218 15.53 10.61 -7.16
C LEU A 218 16.56 11.26 -8.08
#